data_AF-A0A3P7LRB6-F1
#
_entry.id   AF-A0A3P7LRB6-F1
#
_cell.length_a   1.000
_cell.length_b   1.000
_cell.length_c   1.000
_cell.angle_alpha   90.00
_cell.angle_beta   90.00
_cell.angle_gamma   90.00
#
_symmetry.space_group_name_H-M   'P 1'
#
loop_
_entity.id
_entity.type
_entity.pdbx_description
1 polymer ?
#
loop_
_entity_poly.entity_id
_entity_poly.type
_entity_poly.pdbx_seq_one_letter_code
_entity_poly.pdbx_strand_id
1 'polypeptide(L)'
;MNELSKVVSNIAPCSLDVVLQRRYWAAFEQHNSTFDKTSVIELPTEGRPGFFLMSATGFSFSENLRVNTSWTEDKQTKSRLTQDTHLGSMQQFPDVEELQNWTLKAYRLSPPIMYPDSAGGHAVTYEWFLPVADSSLSPRRVVDKFWIIDVDKEPVDKLRAWIVSKSVDHLELYVYFQHSNSSGVFVETSEAEVELLKFGCLPDDVPQILAKFTLKSECSF
;
A
#
# COMPACT_ATOMS: atom_id res chain seq x y z
N MET A 1 43.47 -6.00 -23.05
CA MET A 1 43.48 -4.66 -22.42
C MET A 1 42.13 -4.06 -22.77
N ASN A 2 41.14 -4.18 -21.89
CA ASN A 2 39.78 -3.73 -22.17
C ASN A 2 39.59 -2.38 -21.48
N GLU A 3 39.42 -1.32 -22.28
CA GLU A 3 39.01 -0.01 -21.80
C GLU A 3 37.57 -0.08 -21.28
N LEU A 4 37.39 0.13 -19.98
CA LEU A 4 36.10 0.41 -19.39
C LEU A 4 35.76 1.87 -19.70
N SER A 5 34.89 2.07 -20.70
CA SER A 5 34.29 3.36 -21.01
C SER A 5 33.48 3.85 -19.81
N LYS A 6 34.00 4.87 -19.12
CA LYS A 6 33.33 5.56 -18.02
C LYS A 6 32.26 6.47 -18.61
N VAL A 7 31.00 6.04 -18.61
CA VAL A 7 29.86 6.91 -18.88
C VAL A 7 29.67 7.80 -17.65
N VAL A 8 30.27 8.98 -17.67
CA VAL A 8 29.92 10.07 -16.75
C VAL A 8 28.78 10.83 -17.40
N SER A 9 27.54 10.49 -17.06
CA SER A 9 26.43 11.39 -17.36
C SER A 9 26.50 12.57 -16.39
N ASN A 10 26.84 13.74 -16.93
CA ASN A 10 26.60 15.01 -16.26
C ASN A 10 25.08 15.19 -16.14
N ILE A 11 24.51 14.73 -15.03
CA ILE A 11 23.14 15.04 -14.67
C ILE A 11 23.17 16.47 -14.14
N ALA A 12 22.61 17.40 -14.92
CA ALA A 12 22.33 18.76 -14.48
C ALA A 12 21.48 18.72 -13.20
N PRO A 13 21.63 19.67 -12.26
CA PRO A 13 20.91 19.66 -10.99
C PRO A 13 19.46 20.12 -11.22
N CYS A 14 18.61 19.21 -11.70
CA CYS A 14 17.17 19.38 -11.61
C CYS A 14 16.74 19.14 -10.15
N SER A 15 16.52 20.24 -9.44
CA SER A 15 15.69 20.40 -8.24
C SER A 15 15.07 19.13 -7.60
N LEU A 16 15.53 18.80 -6.39
CA LEU A 16 14.84 18.01 -5.35
C LEU A 16 14.45 16.54 -5.68
N ASP A 17 15.44 15.73 -6.05
CA ASP A 17 15.33 14.26 -6.03
C ASP A 17 15.37 13.72 -4.60
N VAL A 18 14.26 13.87 -3.85
CA VAL A 18 14.07 13.08 -2.63
C VAL A 18 13.67 11.66 -3.05
N VAL A 19 14.64 10.76 -3.10
CA VAL A 19 14.35 9.32 -3.27
C VAL A 19 13.75 8.81 -1.97
N LEU A 20 12.48 8.38 -2.03
CA LEU A 20 11.73 7.82 -0.91
C LEU A 20 11.55 6.32 -1.11
N GLN A 21 12.17 5.50 -0.25
CA GLN A 21 11.86 4.07 -0.16
C GLN A 21 10.99 3.82 1.07
N ARG A 22 9.99 2.94 0.94
CA ARG A 22 9.07 2.56 2.01
C ARG A 22 8.99 1.05 2.06
N ARG A 23 8.89 0.50 3.26
CA ARG A 23 8.70 -0.93 3.52
C ARG A 23 7.62 -1.09 4.58
N TYR A 24 6.74 -2.06 4.39
CA TYR A 24 5.65 -2.37 5.30
C TYR A 24 5.74 -3.82 5.73
N TRP A 25 5.31 -4.07 6.96
CA TRP A 25 5.27 -5.41 7.52
C TRP A 25 4.00 -5.54 8.34
N ALA A 26 3.34 -6.70 8.20
CA ALA A 26 2.20 -7.07 9.02
C ALA A 26 2.38 -8.49 9.57
N ALA A 27 1.81 -8.73 10.76
CA ALA A 27 1.75 -10.06 11.35
C ALA A 27 0.42 -10.35 12.03
N PHE A 28 -0.12 -11.55 11.79
CA PHE A 28 -1.34 -12.06 12.40
C PHE A 28 -1.19 -13.56 12.66
N GLU A 29 -1.52 -14.02 13.87
CA GLU A 29 -1.52 -15.44 14.27
C GLU A 29 -0.38 -16.28 13.65
N GLN A 30 0.86 -15.84 13.86
CA GLN A 30 2.13 -16.45 13.39
C GLN A 30 2.45 -16.29 11.90
N HIS A 31 1.57 -15.72 11.09
CA HIS A 31 1.82 -15.39 9.69
C HIS A 31 2.39 -13.98 9.56
N ASN A 32 3.55 -13.86 8.93
CA ASN A 32 4.22 -12.59 8.67
C ASN A 32 4.19 -12.29 7.17
N SER A 33 3.87 -11.05 6.81
CA SER A 33 3.86 -10.58 5.41
C SER A 33 4.60 -9.26 5.29
N THR A 34 5.31 -9.07 4.19
CA THR A 34 5.98 -7.81 3.83
C THR A 34 5.37 -7.23 2.57
N PHE A 35 5.27 -5.91 2.50
CA PHE A 35 4.69 -5.20 1.37
C PHE A 35 5.58 -4.02 0.98
N ASP A 36 5.66 -3.74 -0.32
CA ASP A 36 6.47 -2.64 -0.86
C ASP A 36 5.62 -1.46 -1.38
N LYS A 37 4.31 -1.68 -1.53
CA LYS A 37 3.36 -0.71 -2.09
C LYS A 37 2.00 -0.84 -1.42
N THR A 38 1.11 0.08 -1.80
CA THR A 38 -0.31 0.01 -1.47
C THR A 38 -0.89 -1.32 -1.91
N SER A 39 -1.51 -2.06 -0.98
CA SER A 39 -2.04 -3.40 -1.25
C SER A 39 -3.24 -3.72 -0.39
N VAL A 40 -3.87 -4.84 -0.70
CA VAL A 40 -4.82 -5.52 0.19
C VAL A 40 -4.04 -6.38 1.19
N ILE A 41 -4.51 -6.45 2.43
CA ILE A 41 -4.04 -7.36 3.47
C ILE A 41 -5.16 -8.37 3.72
N GLU A 42 -4.90 -9.62 3.36
CA GLU A 42 -5.79 -10.75 3.61
C GLU A 42 -5.48 -11.37 4.97
N LEU A 43 -6.50 -11.48 5.83
CA LEU A 43 -6.40 -12.01 7.18
C LEU A 43 -7.39 -13.18 7.34
N PRO A 44 -6.93 -14.41 7.54
CA PRO A 44 -7.79 -15.53 7.91
C PRO A 44 -8.08 -15.46 9.41
N THR A 45 -9.17 -14.79 9.78
CA THR A 45 -9.51 -14.58 11.20
C THR A 45 -10.17 -15.79 11.86
N GLU A 46 -10.52 -16.82 11.09
CA GLU A 46 -11.36 -17.94 11.50
C GLU A 46 -12.68 -17.49 12.17
N GLY A 47 -13.19 -16.32 11.79
CA GLY A 47 -14.38 -15.70 12.38
C GLY A 47 -14.14 -15.10 13.77
N ARG A 48 -12.90 -14.96 14.22
CA ARG A 48 -12.54 -14.40 15.53
C ARG A 48 -12.16 -12.93 15.41
N PRO A 49 -12.72 -12.06 16.27
CA PRO A 49 -12.24 -10.69 16.36
C PRO A 49 -10.81 -10.68 16.90
N GLY A 50 -9.97 -9.80 16.37
CA GLY A 50 -8.60 -9.67 16.83
C GLY A 50 -7.94 -8.38 16.34
N PHE A 51 -6.63 -8.32 16.57
CA PHE A 51 -5.76 -7.28 16.06
C PHE A 51 -4.59 -7.93 15.33
N PHE A 52 -4.03 -7.23 14.37
CA PHE A 52 -2.77 -7.62 13.74
C PHE A 52 -1.71 -6.56 14.02
N LEU A 53 -0.44 -6.95 13.99
CA LEU A 53 0.64 -5.99 14.15
C LEU A 53 0.94 -5.38 12.79
N MET A 54 1.12 -4.08 12.73
CA MET A 54 1.59 -3.40 11.52
C MET A 54 2.72 -2.44 11.82
N SER A 55 3.73 -2.42 10.95
CA SER A 55 4.84 -1.49 11.02
C SER A 55 5.21 -0.99 9.62
N ALA A 56 5.82 0.20 9.59
CA ALA A 56 6.37 0.77 8.38
C ALA A 56 7.76 1.34 8.65
N THR A 57 8.57 1.45 7.60
CA THR A 57 9.82 2.20 7.62
C THR A 57 9.97 2.96 6.31
N GLY A 58 10.29 4.25 6.41
CA GLY A 58 10.59 5.13 5.30
C GLY A 58 12.05 5.57 5.33
N PHE A 59 12.63 5.76 4.15
CA PHE A 59 13.98 6.27 3.96
C PHE A 59 13.98 7.44 2.98
N SER A 60 14.71 8.50 3.30
CA SER A 60 14.85 9.71 2.49
C SER A 60 16.30 10.19 2.53
N PHE A 61 16.85 10.69 1.41
CA PHE A 61 18.15 11.36 1.42
C PHE A 61 18.11 12.77 2.02
N SER A 62 16.93 13.26 2.37
CA SER A 62 16.72 14.56 3.00
C SER A 62 16.14 14.42 4.41
N GLU A 63 16.60 15.29 5.31
CA GLU A 63 16.09 15.45 6.68
C GLU A 63 14.61 15.86 6.70
N ASN A 64 13.94 15.70 7.83
CA ASN A 64 12.55 16.12 8.05
C ASN A 64 11.49 15.36 7.24
N LEU A 65 11.75 14.09 6.92
CA LEU A 65 10.68 13.15 6.55
C LEU A 65 9.67 13.08 7.68
N ARG A 66 8.37 13.17 7.35
CA ARG A 66 7.28 12.99 8.32
C ARG A 66 6.29 11.99 7.79
N VAL A 67 5.59 11.28 8.69
CA VAL A 67 4.49 10.41 8.32
C VAL A 67 3.33 10.61 9.28
N ASN A 68 2.13 10.81 8.73
CA ASN A 68 0.90 10.71 9.49
C ASN A 68 0.27 9.35 9.21
N THR A 69 0.12 8.54 10.24
CA THR A 69 -0.48 7.21 10.12
C THR A 69 -1.86 7.20 10.74
N SER A 70 -2.85 6.61 10.08
CA SER A 70 -4.20 6.41 10.61
C SER A 70 -4.67 4.97 10.49
N TRP A 71 -5.37 4.48 11.51
CA TRP A 71 -5.88 3.11 11.59
C TRP A 71 -7.10 3.04 12.52
N THR A 72 -7.84 1.93 12.47
CA THR A 72 -8.90 1.64 13.44
C THR A 72 -8.37 0.63 14.45
N GLU A 73 -8.54 0.91 15.74
CA GLU A 73 -8.20 0.02 16.85
C GLU A 73 -9.28 0.17 17.93
N ASP A 74 -9.81 -0.94 18.43
CA ASP A 74 -10.94 -0.97 19.36
C ASP A 74 -12.17 -0.21 18.81
N LYS A 75 -12.43 -0.34 17.50
CA LYS A 75 -13.51 0.36 16.77
C LYS A 75 -13.38 1.89 16.77
N GLN A 76 -12.24 2.43 17.18
CA GLN A 76 -11.97 3.86 17.16
C GLN A 76 -10.87 4.19 16.16
N THR A 77 -11.08 5.22 15.36
CA THR A 77 -10.04 5.73 14.46
C THR A 77 -8.98 6.45 15.26
N LYS A 78 -7.75 5.96 15.18
CA LYS A 78 -6.55 6.57 15.75
C LYS A 78 -5.71 7.18 14.63
N SER A 79 -4.94 8.21 14.98
CA SER A 79 -3.94 8.78 14.09
C SER A 79 -2.69 9.20 14.86
N ARG A 80 -1.55 9.17 14.19
CA ARG A 80 -0.26 9.52 14.78
C ARG A 80 0.68 10.13 13.77
N LEU A 81 1.13 11.34 14.06
CA LEU A 81 2.24 11.98 13.36
C LEU A 81 3.57 11.51 13.96
N THR A 82 4.49 11.08 13.10
CA THR A 82 5.89 10.76 13.44
C THR A 82 6.81 11.63 12.59
N GLN A 83 7.83 12.21 13.20
CA GLN A 83 8.76 13.15 12.55
C GLN A 83 10.24 12.94 12.93
N ASP A 84 10.53 12.03 13.85
CA ASP A 84 11.88 11.83 14.37
C ASP A 84 12.69 10.95 13.41
N THR A 85 13.37 11.61 12.47
CA THR A 85 14.30 10.95 11.55
C THR A 85 15.67 10.74 12.18
N HIS A 86 16.31 9.62 11.91
CA HIS A 86 17.70 9.35 12.30
C HIS A 86 18.50 8.77 11.12
N LEU A 87 19.82 8.93 11.14
CA LEU A 87 20.66 8.38 10.09
C LEU A 87 20.65 6.84 10.15
N GLY A 88 20.27 6.20 9.05
CA GLY A 88 20.24 4.75 8.90
C GLY A 88 21.02 4.28 7.69
N SER A 89 21.06 2.96 7.49
CA SER A 89 21.55 2.34 6.26
C SER A 89 20.38 1.74 5.48
N MET A 90 20.35 1.97 4.17
CA MET A 90 19.30 1.52 3.25
C MET A 90 19.94 0.73 2.10
N GLN A 91 19.35 -0.40 1.72
CA GLN A 91 19.71 -1.10 0.49
C GLN A 91 19.08 -0.40 -0.70
N GLN A 92 19.91 0.11 -1.61
CA GLN A 92 19.42 0.79 -2.81
C GLN A 92 18.80 -0.19 -3.83
N PHE A 93 19.32 -1.42 -3.88
CA PHE A 93 18.91 -2.46 -4.82
C PHE A 93 18.57 -3.75 -4.06
N PRO A 94 17.43 -3.81 -3.34
CA PRO A 94 17.08 -4.97 -2.53
C PRO A 94 16.86 -6.24 -3.37
N ASP A 95 16.46 -6.09 -4.63
CA ASP A 95 16.10 -7.21 -5.51
C ASP A 95 17.29 -7.78 -6.30
N VAL A 96 18.48 -7.20 -6.15
CA VAL A 96 19.70 -7.66 -6.83
C VAL A 96 20.60 -8.34 -5.82
N GLU A 97 20.67 -9.67 -5.89
CA GLU A 97 21.36 -10.52 -4.91
C GLU A 97 22.84 -10.11 -4.74
N GLU A 98 23.53 -9.82 -5.85
CA GLU A 98 24.93 -9.41 -5.87
C GLU A 98 25.18 -8.05 -5.19
N LEU A 99 24.14 -7.23 -5.05
CA LEU A 99 24.20 -5.88 -4.48
C LEU A 99 23.57 -5.79 -3.09
N GLN A 100 23.22 -6.91 -2.45
CA GLN A 100 22.62 -6.87 -1.10
C GLN A 100 23.51 -6.21 -0.04
N ASN A 101 24.83 -6.26 -0.22
CA ASN A 101 25.81 -5.60 0.66
C ASN A 101 26.00 -4.11 0.34
N TRP A 102 25.49 -3.63 -0.80
CA TRP A 102 25.58 -2.23 -1.19
C TRP A 102 24.50 -1.41 -0.48
N THR A 103 24.91 -0.70 0.57
CA THR A 103 24.02 0.16 1.35
C THR A 103 24.45 1.62 1.29
N LEU A 104 23.45 2.51 1.30
CA LEU A 104 23.64 3.95 1.36
C LEU A 104 23.15 4.49 2.70
N LYS A 105 23.75 5.61 3.13
CA LYS A 105 23.25 6.36 4.29
C LYS A 105 22.07 7.22 3.86
N ALA A 106 20.99 7.12 4.62
CA ALA A 106 19.76 7.88 4.41
C ALA A 106 19.08 8.17 5.76
N TYR A 107 18.25 9.20 5.81
CA TYR A 107 17.39 9.47 6.95
C TYR A 107 16.27 8.45 7.01
N ARG A 108 16.26 7.67 8.07
CA ARG A 108 15.26 6.66 8.37
C ARG A 108 14.20 7.23 9.30
N LEU A 109 12.95 6.91 9.00
CA LEU A 109 11.81 7.13 9.89
C LEU A 109 11.03 5.84 10.05
N SER A 110 10.77 5.44 11.30
CA SER A 110 9.93 4.28 11.62
C SER A 110 8.81 4.74 12.56
N PRO A 111 7.56 4.87 12.09
CA PRO A 111 6.44 5.06 13.00
C PRO A 111 6.34 3.88 13.97
N PRO A 112 5.80 4.08 15.17
CA PRO A 112 5.60 3.02 16.15
C PRO A 112 4.71 1.90 15.60
N ILE A 113 4.93 0.69 16.11
CA ILE A 113 4.09 -0.47 15.80
C ILE A 113 2.65 -0.17 16.21
N MET A 114 1.72 -0.58 15.37
CA MET A 114 0.28 -0.40 15.56
C MET A 114 -0.42 -1.76 15.68
N TYR A 115 -1.64 -1.72 16.21
CA TYR A 115 -2.50 -2.89 16.40
C TYR A 115 -3.86 -2.67 15.74
N PRO A 116 -3.97 -2.60 14.40
CA PRO A 116 -5.26 -2.36 13.76
C PRO A 116 -6.21 -3.55 13.97
N ASP A 117 -7.50 -3.25 14.05
CA ASP A 117 -8.55 -4.26 14.13
C ASP A 117 -8.50 -5.17 12.88
N SER A 118 -8.63 -6.49 13.07
CA SER A 118 -8.66 -7.46 11.98
C SER A 118 -9.97 -7.43 11.17
N ALA A 119 -10.96 -6.65 11.61
CA ALA A 119 -12.26 -6.59 10.96
C ALA A 119 -12.13 -6.05 9.52
N GLY A 120 -12.66 -6.82 8.57
CA GLY A 120 -12.65 -6.46 7.16
C GLY A 120 -13.38 -5.14 6.87
N GLY A 121 -12.89 -4.40 5.86
CA GLY A 121 -13.45 -3.13 5.41
C GLY A 121 -12.82 -1.89 6.02
N HIS A 122 -11.95 -2.05 7.02
CA HIS A 122 -11.09 -0.97 7.52
C HIS A 122 -9.83 -0.82 6.66
N ALA A 123 -9.13 0.30 6.87
CA ALA A 123 -7.87 0.57 6.18
C ALA A 123 -6.84 1.16 7.14
N VAL A 124 -5.57 0.85 6.87
CA VAL A 124 -4.42 1.53 7.47
C VAL A 124 -3.85 2.48 6.43
N THR A 125 -3.71 3.76 6.77
CA THR A 125 -3.20 4.77 5.84
C THR A 125 -1.91 5.38 6.37
N TYR A 126 -0.90 5.48 5.50
CA TYR A 126 0.34 6.20 5.74
C TYR A 126 0.43 7.37 4.79
N GLU A 127 0.40 8.60 5.32
CA GLU A 127 0.64 9.82 4.56
C GLU A 127 2.06 10.30 4.81
N TRP A 128 2.96 10.06 3.85
CA TRP A 128 4.33 10.51 3.88
C TRP A 128 4.43 11.94 3.36
N PHE A 129 5.06 12.82 4.14
CA PHE A 129 5.35 14.20 3.77
C PHE A 129 6.83 14.32 3.51
N LEU A 130 7.17 14.50 2.23
CA LEU A 130 8.55 14.67 1.80
C LEU A 130 9.03 16.08 2.15
N PRO A 131 10.28 16.20 2.62
CA PRO A 131 10.90 17.50 2.83
C PRO A 131 11.05 18.23 1.51
N VAL A 132 10.95 19.56 1.57
CA VAL A 132 11.15 20.44 0.41
C VAL A 132 12.26 21.41 0.77
N ALA A 133 13.23 21.58 -0.13
CA ALA A 133 14.35 22.50 0.10
C ALA A 133 13.91 23.97 0.11
N ASP A 134 12.75 24.27 -0.48
CA ASP A 134 12.16 25.59 -0.49
C ASP A 134 10.85 25.60 0.33
N SER A 135 10.82 26.39 1.39
CA SER A 135 9.66 26.57 2.28
C SER A 135 8.43 27.18 1.59
N SER A 136 8.58 27.74 0.39
CA SER A 136 7.48 28.27 -0.43
C SER A 136 6.73 27.19 -1.22
N LEU A 137 7.32 25.99 -1.35
CA LEU A 137 6.71 24.84 -2.02
C LEU A 137 5.97 23.96 -1.01
N SER A 138 4.81 23.44 -1.41
CA SER A 138 4.05 22.50 -0.58
C SER A 138 4.80 21.16 -0.46
N PRO A 139 4.88 20.56 0.74
CA PRO A 139 5.43 19.22 0.91
C PRO A 139 4.78 18.24 -0.05
N ARG A 140 5.61 17.52 -0.81
CA ARG A 140 5.09 16.45 -1.66
C ARG A 140 4.51 15.36 -0.75
N ARG A 141 3.22 15.10 -0.91
CA ARG A 141 2.50 14.09 -0.14
C ARG A 141 2.39 12.80 -0.95
N VAL A 142 2.75 11.68 -0.31
CA VAL A 142 2.54 10.34 -0.87
C VAL A 142 1.65 9.57 0.11
N VAL A 143 0.57 8.99 -0.39
CA VAL A 143 -0.43 8.28 0.43
C VAL A 143 -0.39 6.80 0.07
N ASP A 144 -0.17 5.95 1.06
CA ASP A 144 -0.29 4.49 0.94
C ASP A 144 -1.45 4.02 1.81
N LYS A 145 -2.39 3.28 1.21
CA LYS A 145 -3.60 2.79 1.86
C LYS A 145 -3.75 1.26 1.79
N PHE A 146 -3.63 0.60 2.92
CA PHE A 146 -3.77 -0.85 3.02
C PHE A 146 -5.19 -1.23 3.45
N TRP A 147 -5.90 -1.94 2.58
CA TRP A 147 -7.27 -2.39 2.85
C TRP A 147 -7.25 -3.76 3.54
N ILE A 148 -8.01 -3.89 4.62
CA ILE A 148 -8.07 -5.14 5.40
C ILE A 148 -9.25 -5.97 4.89
N ILE A 149 -8.98 -7.23 4.54
CA ILE A 149 -9.99 -8.24 4.20
C ILE A 149 -9.85 -9.37 5.20
N ASP A 150 -10.94 -9.65 5.89
CA ASP A 150 -11.11 -10.87 6.68
C ASP A 150 -11.64 -11.95 5.74
N VAL A 151 -10.82 -12.93 5.34
CA VAL A 151 -11.18 -13.93 4.32
C VAL A 151 -12.15 -14.99 4.83
N ASP A 152 -12.23 -15.22 6.15
CA ASP A 152 -13.09 -16.25 6.73
C ASP A 152 -14.50 -15.76 7.06
N LYS A 153 -14.69 -14.44 7.16
CA LYS A 153 -16.02 -13.88 7.38
C LYS A 153 -16.87 -14.00 6.13
N GLU A 154 -18.00 -14.69 6.25
CA GLU A 154 -18.99 -14.81 5.19
C GLU A 154 -19.38 -13.41 4.68
N PRO A 155 -19.13 -13.11 3.39
CA PRO A 155 -19.35 -11.77 2.91
C PRO A 155 -20.85 -11.51 2.70
N VAL A 156 -21.28 -10.27 2.92
CA VAL A 156 -22.63 -9.84 2.52
C VAL A 156 -22.76 -9.86 0.99
N ASP A 157 -21.66 -9.53 0.29
CA ASP A 157 -21.55 -9.53 -1.17
C ASP A 157 -20.37 -10.41 -1.62
N LYS A 158 -20.63 -11.36 -2.54
CA LYS A 158 -19.61 -12.28 -3.10
C LYS A 158 -18.42 -11.57 -3.77
N LEU A 159 -18.63 -10.33 -4.24
CA LEU A 159 -17.63 -9.52 -4.92
C LEU A 159 -17.36 -8.24 -4.12
N ARG A 160 -16.09 -7.91 -3.90
CA ARG A 160 -15.69 -6.64 -3.29
C ARG A 160 -14.69 -5.91 -4.16
N ALA A 161 -14.80 -4.59 -4.18
CA ALA A 161 -13.91 -3.73 -4.95
C ALA A 161 -13.43 -2.55 -4.11
N TRP A 162 -12.14 -2.22 -4.24
CA TRP A 162 -11.53 -1.08 -3.59
C TRP A 162 -10.71 -0.28 -4.60
N ILE A 163 -10.81 1.04 -4.49
CA ILE A 163 -9.83 1.93 -5.11
C ILE A 163 -8.62 1.96 -4.18
N VAL A 164 -7.49 1.49 -4.70
CA VAL A 164 -6.25 1.30 -3.96
C VAL A 164 -5.33 2.49 -4.17
N SER A 165 -5.23 2.99 -5.40
CA SER A 165 -4.48 4.20 -5.72
C SER A 165 -5.25 5.09 -6.69
N LYS A 166 -5.11 6.41 -6.53
CA LYS A 166 -5.61 7.40 -7.46
C LYS A 166 -4.58 8.52 -7.61
N SER A 167 -4.01 8.62 -8.79
CA SER A 167 -3.24 9.78 -9.25
C SER A 167 -3.99 10.49 -10.38
N VAL A 168 -3.40 11.56 -10.92
CA VAL A 168 -3.97 12.28 -12.07
C VAL A 168 -4.08 11.37 -13.30
N ASP A 169 -3.13 10.44 -13.45
CA ASP A 169 -2.98 9.62 -14.67
C ASP A 169 -3.22 8.11 -14.43
N HIS A 170 -3.38 7.69 -13.16
CA HIS A 170 -3.48 6.28 -12.80
C HIS A 170 -4.55 6.03 -11.75
N LEU A 171 -5.42 5.07 -12.01
CA LEU A 171 -6.40 4.55 -11.07
C LEU A 171 -6.14 3.05 -10.91
N GLU A 172 -5.87 2.63 -9.69
CA GLU A 172 -5.66 1.23 -9.35
C GLU A 172 -6.88 0.71 -8.58
N LEU A 173 -7.53 -0.30 -9.14
CA LEU A 173 -8.68 -0.98 -8.55
C LEU A 173 -8.30 -2.42 -8.23
N TYR A 174 -8.63 -2.84 -7.02
CA TYR A 174 -8.58 -4.24 -6.62
C TYR A 174 -10.00 -4.75 -6.53
N VAL A 175 -10.27 -5.83 -7.25
CA VAL A 175 -11.55 -6.53 -7.23
C VAL A 175 -11.28 -7.97 -6.82
N TYR A 176 -12.01 -8.43 -5.82
CA TYR A 176 -11.79 -9.72 -5.17
C TYR A 176 -13.10 -10.48 -5.04
N PHE A 177 -13.10 -11.75 -5.45
CA PHE A 177 -14.16 -12.69 -5.07
C PHE A 177 -13.86 -13.24 -3.70
N GLN A 178 -14.75 -12.97 -2.74
CA GLN A 178 -14.63 -13.56 -1.42
C GLN A 178 -15.52 -14.79 -1.35
N HIS A 179 -14.90 -15.97 -1.19
CA HIS A 179 -15.60 -17.25 -1.09
C HIS A 179 -15.72 -17.65 0.40
N SER A 180 -16.88 -18.16 0.80
CA SER A 180 -17.14 -18.58 2.19
C SER A 180 -16.39 -19.86 2.54
N ASN A 181 -15.58 -19.84 3.60
CA ASN A 181 -15.05 -21.06 4.21
C ASN A 181 -16.10 -21.69 5.14
N SER A 182 -17.07 -22.39 4.55
CA SER A 182 -17.88 -23.37 5.28
C SER A 182 -17.80 -24.73 4.58
N SER A 183 -16.62 -25.35 4.66
CA SER A 183 -16.40 -26.80 4.50
C SER A 183 -17.08 -27.53 3.32
N GLY A 184 -17.40 -26.84 2.24
CA GLY A 184 -18.08 -27.39 1.07
C GLY A 184 -17.19 -27.29 -0.16
N VAL A 185 -16.97 -28.42 -0.81
CA VAL A 185 -16.34 -28.56 -2.13
C VAL A 185 -16.67 -27.38 -3.04
N PHE A 186 -15.63 -26.68 -3.51
CA PHE A 186 -15.75 -25.55 -4.43
C PHE A 186 -16.33 -26.02 -5.77
N VAL A 187 -17.57 -25.64 -6.06
CA VAL A 187 -18.22 -25.88 -7.37
C VAL A 187 -19.02 -24.65 -7.75
N GLU A 188 -18.36 -23.55 -8.12
CA GLU A 188 -19.01 -22.50 -8.91
C GLU A 188 -17.94 -21.66 -9.60
N THR A 189 -17.85 -21.78 -10.92
CA THR A 189 -17.18 -20.79 -11.77
C THR A 189 -17.99 -19.50 -11.68
N SER A 190 -17.61 -18.62 -10.78
CA SER A 190 -18.25 -17.32 -10.61
C SER A 190 -17.68 -16.37 -11.65
N GLU A 191 -18.56 -15.79 -12.45
CA GLU A 191 -18.24 -14.73 -13.41
C GLU A 191 -18.91 -13.44 -12.95
N ALA A 192 -18.13 -12.36 -12.86
CA ALA A 192 -18.63 -11.03 -12.54
C ALA A 192 -18.20 -10.04 -13.61
N GLU A 193 -19.16 -9.30 -14.12
CA GLU A 193 -18.91 -8.17 -14.99
C GLU A 193 -18.72 -6.92 -14.12
N VAL A 194 -17.56 -6.27 -14.26
CA VAL A 194 -17.19 -5.10 -13.48
C VAL A 194 -17.15 -3.88 -14.40
N GLU A 195 -17.93 -2.87 -14.05
CA GLU A 195 -17.98 -1.59 -14.75
C GLU A 195 -17.49 -0.47 -13.85
N LEU A 196 -16.48 0.27 -14.31
CA LEU A 196 -16.04 1.50 -13.67
C LEU A 196 -16.86 2.66 -14.23
N LEU A 197 -17.68 3.27 -13.39
CA LEU A 197 -18.55 4.38 -13.76
C LEU A 197 -17.98 5.72 -13.28
N LYS A 198 -18.00 6.72 -14.16
CA LYS A 198 -17.79 8.12 -13.83
C LYS A 198 -19.14 8.81 -13.79
N PHE A 199 -19.51 9.29 -12.61
CA PHE A 199 -20.65 10.16 -12.43
C PHE A 199 -20.22 11.61 -12.72
N GLY A 200 -21.08 12.35 -13.42
CA GLY A 200 -20.89 13.79 -13.60
C GLY A 200 -21.13 14.56 -12.30
N CYS A 201 -20.99 15.88 -12.36
CA CYS A 201 -21.22 16.74 -11.19
C CYS A 201 -22.71 17.07 -11.02
N LEU A 202 -23.53 16.86 -12.05
CA LEU A 202 -24.97 17.10 -11.98
C LEU A 202 -25.70 15.81 -11.60
N PRO A 203 -26.78 15.89 -10.79
CA PRO A 203 -27.56 14.72 -10.37
C PRO A 203 -28.13 13.90 -11.53
N ASP A 204 -28.39 14.55 -12.67
CA ASP A 204 -29.01 13.95 -13.85
C ASP A 204 -27.99 13.52 -14.93
N ASP A 205 -26.69 13.68 -14.67
CA ASP A 205 -25.65 13.24 -15.61
C ASP A 205 -25.65 11.71 -15.72
N VAL A 206 -25.87 11.21 -16.94
CA VAL A 206 -25.80 9.78 -17.22
C VAL A 206 -24.38 9.28 -16.92
N PRO A 207 -24.21 8.23 -16.09
CA PRO A 207 -22.89 7.73 -15.76
C PRO A 207 -22.16 7.25 -17.02
N GLN A 208 -20.91 7.70 -17.17
CA GLN A 208 -20.05 7.26 -18.26
C GLN A 208 -19.27 6.02 -17.82
N ILE A 209 -19.35 4.94 -18.59
CA ILE A 209 -18.50 3.77 -18.39
C ILE A 209 -17.07 4.14 -18.82
N LEU A 210 -16.14 4.13 -17.88
CA LEU A 210 -14.71 4.38 -18.11
C LEU A 210 -13.95 3.11 -18.47
N ALA A 211 -14.33 1.98 -17.87
CA ALA A 211 -13.72 0.69 -18.10
C ALA A 211 -14.71 -0.42 -17.82
N LYS A 212 -14.55 -1.55 -18.50
CA LYS A 212 -15.37 -2.74 -18.34
C LYS A 212 -14.50 -3.98 -18.48
N PHE A 213 -14.59 -4.89 -17.52
CA PHE A 213 -13.85 -6.15 -17.55
C PHE A 213 -14.62 -7.26 -16.86
N THR A 214 -14.30 -8.49 -17.21
CA THR A 214 -14.91 -9.69 -16.64
C THR A 214 -13.90 -10.35 -15.70
N LEU A 215 -14.32 -10.64 -14.48
CA LEU A 215 -13.56 -11.42 -13.51
C LEU A 215 -14.14 -12.83 -13.45
N LYS A 216 -13.27 -13.84 -13.50
CA LYS A 216 -13.65 -15.26 -13.39
C LYS A 216 -12.90 -15.89 -12.23
N SER A 217 -13.60 -16.63 -11.37
CA SER A 217 -12.96 -17.49 -10.40
C SER A 217 -12.52 -18.79 -11.10
N GLU A 218 -11.30 -18.82 -11.64
CA GLU A 218 -10.70 -20.06 -12.14
C GLU A 218 -9.97 -20.78 -11.01
N CYS A 219 -10.56 -21.85 -10.49
CA CYS A 219 -9.83 -22.85 -9.72
C CYS A 219 -9.24 -23.87 -10.70
N SER A 220 -7.98 -23.71 -11.09
CA SER A 220 -7.21 -24.79 -11.72
C SER A 220 -6.67 -25.72 -10.63
N PHE A 221 -7.17 -26.97 -10.62
CA PHE A 221 -6.68 -28.07 -9.79
C PHE A 221 -5.32 -28.60 -10.27
#